data_AF-A0A0B6YWY6-F1
#
_entry.id   AF-A0A0B6YWY6-F1
#
_cell.length_a   1.000
_cell.length_b   1.000
_cell.length_c   1.000
_cell.angle_alpha   90.00
_cell.angle_beta   90.00
_cell.angle_gamma   90.00
#
_symmetry.space_group_name_H-M   'P 1'
#
loop_
_entity.id
_entity.type
_entity.pdbx_description
1 polymer ?
#
loop_
_entity_poly.entity_id
_entity_poly.type
_entity_poly.pdbx_seq_one_letter_code
_entity_poly.pdbx_strand_id
1 'polypeptide(L)' 'YGVADRAASIRIPRQTDIDQFGYFEDRRPSSNCDPYAVTDAIVRTVILNVAKLSKVYSPSRAQELRDAIKHASTVEK' A
#
# COMPACT_ATOMS: atom_id res chain seq x y z
N TYR A 1 -12.80 -6.04 -1.50
CA TYR A 1 -12.18 -7.38 -1.65
C TYR A 1 -13.30 -8.40 -1.68
N GLY A 2 -13.04 -9.65 -2.09
CA GLY A 2 -14.05 -10.71 -2.09
C GLY A 2 -13.45 -12.12 -1.96
N VAL A 3 -14.22 -13.06 -1.38
CA VAL A 3 -13.84 -14.47 -1.26
C VAL A 3 -14.17 -15.20 -2.56
N ALA A 4 -13.18 -15.85 -3.15
CA ALA A 4 -13.27 -16.53 -4.44
C ALA A 4 -13.74 -15.64 -5.62
N ASP A 5 -13.90 -14.34 -5.41
CA ASP A 5 -14.35 -13.39 -6.43
C ASP A 5 -13.18 -13.00 -7.34
N ARG A 6 -13.33 -13.29 -8.64
CA ARG A 6 -12.32 -12.95 -9.64
C ARG A 6 -12.44 -11.55 -10.21
N ALA A 7 -13.54 -10.84 -9.99
CA ALA A 7 -13.75 -9.47 -10.43
C ALA A 7 -13.32 -8.44 -9.37
N ALA A 8 -13.22 -8.84 -8.10
CA ALA A 8 -12.72 -7.99 -7.03
C ALA A 8 -11.25 -7.60 -7.21
N SER A 9 -10.90 -6.37 -6.80
CA SER A 9 -9.52 -5.86 -6.85
C SER A 9 -8.54 -6.69 -5.99
N ILE A 10 -9.01 -7.15 -4.83
CA ILE A 10 -8.29 -8.07 -3.95
C ILE A 10 -9.13 -9.33 -3.82
N ARG A 11 -8.55 -10.49 -4.09
CA ARG A 11 -9.18 -11.80 -3.96
C ARG A 11 -8.61 -12.55 -2.77
N ILE A 12 -9.49 -13.14 -1.96
CA ILE A 12 -9.11 -14.13 -0.96
C ILE A 12 -9.44 -15.52 -1.55
N PRO A 13 -8.46 -16.42 -1.76
CA PRO A 13 -8.73 -17.77 -2.22
C PRO A 13 -9.70 -18.50 -1.27
N ARG A 14 -10.60 -19.32 -1.82
CA ARG A 14 -11.58 -20.06 -1.01
C ARG A 14 -10.92 -20.91 0.08
N GLN A 15 -9.79 -21.54 -0.24
CA GLN A 15 -9.07 -22.38 0.73
C GLN A 15 -8.52 -21.54 1.89
N THR A 16 -7.96 -20.36 1.62
CA THR A 16 -7.51 -19.42 2.66
C THR A 16 -8.65 -18.95 3.55
N ASP A 17 -9.83 -18.71 2.99
CA ASP A 17 -11.02 -18.35 3.76
C ASP A 17 -11.51 -19.53 4.63
N ILE A 18 -11.48 -20.76 4.13
CA ILE A 18 -11.85 -21.95 4.92
C ILE A 18 -10.84 -22.18 6.06
N ASP A 19 -9.55 -22.14 5.74
CA ASP A 19 -8.48 -22.46 6.68
C ASP A 19 -8.24 -21.35 7.71
N GLN A 20 -8.77 -20.15 7.47
CA GLN A 20 -8.55 -18.93 8.28
C GLN A 20 -7.08 -18.49 8.36
N PHE A 21 -6.22 -19.02 7.48
CA PHE A 21 -4.84 -18.57 7.26
C PHE A 21 -4.43 -18.79 5.80
N GLY A 22 -3.44 -18.04 5.33
CA GLY A 22 -2.95 -18.13 3.95
C GLY A 22 -2.55 -16.78 3.39
N TYR A 23 -3.00 -16.46 2.17
CA TYR A 23 -2.63 -15.24 1.45
C TYR A 23 -3.83 -14.59 0.76
N PHE A 24 -3.70 -13.31 0.44
CA PHE A 24 -4.59 -12.61 -0.48
C PHE A 24 -3.87 -12.36 -1.81
N GLU A 25 -4.63 -12.18 -2.88
CA GLU A 25 -4.12 -11.85 -4.21
C GLU A 25 -4.51 -10.40 -4.55
N ASP A 26 -3.53 -9.52 -4.72
CA ASP A 26 -3.76 -8.20 -5.32
C ASP A 26 -3.76 -8.31 -6.85
N ARG A 27 -4.90 -8.01 -7.45
CA ARG A 27 -5.14 -8.19 -8.90
C ARG A 27 -5.19 -6.88 -9.66
N ARG A 28 -4.80 -5.78 -9.02
CA ARG A 28 -4.70 -4.43 -9.61
C ARG A 28 -3.42 -4.18 -10.41
N PRO A 29 -2.26 -4.80 -10.14
CA PRO A 29 -1.05 -4.55 -10.92
C PRO A 29 -1.25 -4.92 -12.40
N SER A 30 -0.91 -3.99 -13.29
CA SER A 30 -0.90 -4.19 -14.75
C SER A 30 0.26 -5.10 -15.16
N SER A 31 0.16 -5.76 -16.32
CA SER A 31 1.22 -6.64 -16.84
C SER A 31 2.56 -5.94 -17.08
N ASN A 32 2.56 -4.61 -17.21
CA ASN A 32 3.74 -3.77 -17.40
C ASN A 32 4.23 -3.08 -16.11
N CYS A 33 3.74 -3.49 -14.93
CA CYS A 33 4.16 -2.87 -13.67
C CYS A 33 5.63 -3.20 -13.34
N ASP A 34 6.30 -2.26 -12.67
CA ASP A 34 7.58 -2.54 -12.02
C ASP A 34 7.33 -3.41 -10.76
N PRO A 35 7.87 -4.65 -10.71
CA PRO A 35 7.64 -5.55 -9.59
C PRO A 35 8.20 -5.00 -8.26
N TYR A 36 9.29 -4.23 -8.30
CA TYR A 36 9.86 -3.64 -7.09
C TYR A 36 8.97 -2.54 -6.52
N ALA A 37 8.43 -1.69 -7.38
CA ALA A 37 7.49 -0.65 -6.95
C ALA A 37 6.20 -1.24 -6.36
N VAL A 38 5.67 -2.33 -6.94
CA VAL A 38 4.45 -2.99 -6.45
C VAL A 38 4.68 -3.63 -5.07
N THR A 39 5.77 -4.39 -4.93
CA THR A 39 6.09 -5.05 -3.66
C THR A 39 6.40 -4.04 -2.55
N ASP A 40 7.16 -2.98 -2.84
CA ASP A 40 7.41 -1.88 -1.91
C ASP A 40 6.09 -1.21 -1.46
N ALA A 41 5.18 -0.94 -2.39
CA ALA A 41 3.87 -0.37 -2.08
C ALA A 41 3.03 -1.26 -1.15
N ILE A 42 2.98 -2.57 -1.41
CA ILE A 42 2.23 -3.53 -0.57
C ILE A 42 2.82 -3.57 0.84
N VAL A 43 4.15 -3.72 0.97
CA VAL A 43 4.81 -3.78 2.28
C VAL A 43 4.62 -2.48 3.07
N ARG A 44 4.83 -1.33 2.43
CA ARG A 44 4.66 -0.02 3.07
C ARG A 44 3.25 0.21 3.60
N THR A 45 2.24 -0.18 2.83
CA THR A 45 0.84 0.05 3.20
C THR A 45 0.33 -0.96 4.23
N VAL A 46 0.68 -2.25 4.08
CA VAL A 46 0.14 -3.32 4.93
C VAL A 46 0.94 -3.51 6.22
N ILE A 47 2.27 -3.36 6.18
CA ILE A 47 3.15 -3.68 7.30
C ILE A 47 3.64 -2.40 8.00
N LEU A 48 4.01 -1.37 7.23
CA LEU A 48 4.66 -0.17 7.77
C LEU A 48 3.69 1.02 7.99
N ASN A 49 2.38 0.82 7.79
CA ASN A 49 1.32 1.82 7.99
C ASN A 49 1.57 3.17 7.28
N VAL A 50 2.14 3.13 6.08
CA VAL A 50 2.39 4.33 5.27
C VAL A 50 1.13 4.70 4.49
N ALA A 51 0.45 5.79 4.91
CA ALA A 51 -0.80 6.24 4.28
C ALA A 51 -0.62 6.93 2.91
N LYS A 52 0.57 7.46 2.62
CA LYS A 52 0.86 8.13 1.34
C LYS A 52 2.11 7.53 0.69
N LEU A 53 1.90 6.83 -0.42
CA LEU A 53 2.96 6.38 -1.30
C LEU A 53 3.40 7.55 -2.18
N SER A 54 4.35 8.36 -1.72
CA SER A 54 5.04 9.28 -2.62
C SER A 54 6.01 8.48 -3.48
N LYS A 55 5.77 8.42 -4.79
CA LYS A 55 6.67 7.77 -5.79
C LYS A 55 8.08 8.37 -5.83
N VAL A 56 8.34 9.47 -5.13
CA VAL A 56 9.66 10.07 -5.02
C VAL A 56 10.35 9.44 -3.80
N TYR A 57 11.51 8.81 -4.01
CA TYR A 57 12.43 8.49 -2.93
C TYR A 57 12.80 9.81 -2.24
N SER A 58 12.06 10.13 -1.19
CA SER A 58 12.39 11.22 -0.30
C SER A 58 13.30 10.65 0.77
N PRO A 59 14.58 11.04 0.84
CA PRO A 59 15.37 10.73 2.01
C PRO A 59 14.66 11.25 3.27
N SER A 60 14.84 10.57 4.41
CA SER A 60 14.15 10.83 5.68
C SER A 60 14.10 12.31 6.04
N ARG A 61 15.22 13.02 5.85
CA ARG A 61 15.33 14.46 6.09
C ARG A 61 14.37 15.32 5.26
N ALA A 62 14.16 14.97 3.99
CA ALA A 62 13.22 15.67 3.13
C ALA A 62 11.76 15.31 3.44
N GLN A 63 11.52 14.17 4.09
CA GLN A 63 10.22 13.79 4.62
C GLN A 63 9.92 14.56 5.92
N GLU A 64 10.88 14.58 6.85
CA GLU A 64 10.83 15.36 8.10
C GLU A 64 10.59 16.86 7.83
N LEU A 65 11.31 17.45 6.88
CA LEU A 65 11.11 18.85 6.47
C LEU A 65 9.71 19.10 5.90
N ARG A 66 9.20 18.18 5.07
CA ARG A 66 7.85 18.29 4.51
C ARG A 66 6.78 18.17 5.59
N ASP A 67 6.95 17.25 6.52
CA ASP A 67 6.02 17.03 7.63
C ASP A 67 6.04 18.24 8.58
N ALA A 68 7.21 18.81 8.85
CA ALA A 68 7.35 20.05 9.63
C ALA A 68 6.66 21.25 8.97
N ILE A 69 6.86 21.46 7.66
CA ILE A 69 6.20 22.54 6.90
C ILE A 69 4.67 22.35 6.90
N LYS A 70 4.21 21.10 6.76
CA LYS A 70 2.78 20.78 6.76
C LYS A 70 2.14 20.96 8.14
N HIS A 71 2.89 20.70 9.21
CA HIS A 71 2.43 20.97 10.58
C HIS A 71 2.34 22.47 10.86
N ALA A 72 3.37 23.24 10.50
CA ALA A 72 3.39 24.70 10.67
C ALA A 72 2.22 25.39 9.95
N SER A 73 1.91 24.96 8.72
CA SER A 73 0.79 25.51 7.93
C SER A 73 -0.61 25.11 8.41
N THR A 74 -0.71 24.11 9.29
CA THR A 74 -1.99 23.72 9.92
C THR A 74 -2.25 24.52 11.20
N VAL A 75 -1.21 25.06 11.84
CA VAL A 75 -1.30 25.84 13.08
C VAL A 75 -1.58 27.33 12.82
N GLU A 76 -1.19 27.85 11.65
CA GLU A 76 -1.49 29.23 11.24
C GLU A 76 -2.91 29.43 10.68
N LYS A 77 -3.70 28.36 10.53
CA LYS A 77 -5.13 28.41 10.14
C LYS A 77 -6.01 28.12 11.35
#